data_AF-A0A951B9A7-F1
#
_entry.id   AF-A0A951B9A7-F1
#
_cell.length_a   1.000
_cell.length_b   1.000
_cell.length_c   1.000
_cell.angle_alpha   90.00
_cell.angle_beta   90.00
_cell.angle_gamma   90.00
#
_symmetry.space_group_name_H-M   'P 1'
#
loop_
_entity.id
_entity.type
_entity.pdbx_description
1 polymer ?
#
loop_
_entity_poly.entity_id
_entity_poly.type
_entity_poly.pdbx_seq_one_letter_code
_entity_poly.pdbx_strand_id
1 'polypeptide(L)'
;MTPVPDLPITETLPALRAVLDAGGNAVVVAPPGAGKTTLVPLALLDAPWRADGRIIMAEPRRLATRAAAARMAALLGETAGGRIGYRTRLDAAVSDATVVEVVTEGLLVRRLIADPGLDGVAAVILDEIHERSLESDLALAFCLHLQRILRPELRLLAMSATADGARLAPLMSATIVESA
;
A
#
# COMPACT_ATOMS: atom_id res chain seq x y z
N MET A 1 -4.46 -22.08 -10.25
CA MET A 1 -4.30 -20.94 -9.32
C MET A 1 -4.23 -21.50 -7.93
N THR A 2 -3.16 -21.21 -7.19
CA THR A 2 -3.08 -21.55 -5.76
C THR A 2 -4.24 -20.82 -5.06
N PRO A 3 -5.05 -21.49 -4.22
CA PRO A 3 -6.11 -20.80 -3.51
C PRO A 3 -5.49 -19.70 -2.65
N VAL A 4 -6.06 -18.49 -2.72
CA VAL A 4 -5.69 -17.39 -1.84
C VAL A 4 -5.96 -17.86 -0.40
N PRO A 5 -4.99 -17.76 0.52
CA PRO A 5 -5.16 -18.26 1.88
C PRO A 5 -6.31 -17.54 2.57
N ASP A 6 -7.12 -18.32 3.28
CA ASP A 6 -8.21 -17.80 4.11
C ASP A 6 -7.60 -17.13 5.35
N LEU A 7 -7.45 -15.80 5.28
CA LEU A 7 -6.90 -14.97 6.34
C LEU A 7 -7.96 -13.96 6.81
N PRO A 8 -7.92 -13.51 8.08
CA PRO A 8 -8.93 -12.61 8.65
C PRO A 8 -9.20 -11.36 7.81
N ILE A 9 -8.17 -10.80 7.17
CA ILE A 9 -8.31 -9.59 6.35
C ILE A 9 -9.26 -9.77 5.16
N THR A 10 -9.52 -11.00 4.72
CA THR A 10 -10.37 -11.30 3.55
C THR A 10 -11.79 -10.74 3.71
N GLU A 11 -12.33 -10.76 4.93
CA GLU A 11 -13.67 -10.24 5.25
C GLU A 11 -13.76 -8.72 5.05
N THR A 12 -12.64 -8.02 5.17
CA THR A 12 -12.58 -6.54 5.03
C THR A 12 -12.44 -6.07 3.59
N LEU A 13 -11.98 -6.92 2.68
CA LEU A 13 -11.64 -6.53 1.31
C LEU A 13 -12.83 -5.96 0.52
N PRO A 14 -14.08 -6.47 0.65
CA PRO A 14 -15.22 -5.86 -0.02
C PRO A 14 -15.50 -4.43 0.45
N ALA A 15 -15.45 -4.19 1.76
CA ALA A 15 -15.65 -2.86 2.33
C ALA A 15 -14.54 -1.89 1.92
N LEU A 16 -13.28 -2.36 1.95
CA LEU A 16 -12.14 -1.58 1.48
C LEU A 16 -12.29 -1.19 -0.01
N ARG A 17 -12.65 -2.15 -0.86
CA ARG A 17 -12.88 -1.88 -2.29
C ARG A 17 -13.97 -0.83 -2.50
N ALA A 18 -15.09 -0.95 -1.81
CA ALA A 18 -16.18 0.02 -1.92
C ALA A 18 -15.73 1.46 -1.59
N VAL A 19 -14.91 1.64 -0.54
CA VAL A 19 -14.35 2.96 -0.18
C VAL A 19 -13.46 3.51 -1.29
N LEU A 20 -12.51 2.69 -1.78
CA LEU A 20 -11.55 3.14 -2.80
C LEU A 20 -12.21 3.36 -4.17
N ASP A 21 -13.18 2.54 -4.54
CA ASP A 21 -13.95 2.68 -5.78
C ASP A 21 -14.76 3.99 -5.78
N ALA A 22 -15.28 4.40 -4.63
CA ALA A 22 -15.96 5.68 -4.44
C ALA A 22 -15.03 6.91 -4.45
N GLY A 23 -13.70 6.72 -4.51
CA GLY A 23 -12.73 7.81 -4.45
C GLY A 23 -12.25 8.18 -3.06
N GLY A 24 -12.64 7.43 -2.03
CA GLY A 24 -12.23 7.69 -0.66
C GLY A 24 -10.82 7.22 -0.35
N ASN A 25 -10.25 7.80 0.72
CA ASN A 25 -9.09 7.24 1.41
C ASN A 25 -9.56 6.22 2.45
N ALA A 26 -8.69 5.27 2.80
CA ALA A 26 -9.01 4.24 3.79
C ALA A 26 -7.91 4.07 4.84
N VAL A 27 -8.32 3.66 6.05
CA VAL A 27 -7.42 3.13 7.07
C VAL A 27 -7.88 1.73 7.41
N VAL A 28 -7.05 0.74 7.12
CA VAL A 28 -7.31 -0.66 7.46
C VAL A 28 -6.68 -0.99 8.80
N VAL A 29 -7.50 -1.44 9.75
CA VAL A 29 -7.05 -1.90 11.06
C VAL A 29 -7.35 -3.39 11.17
N ALA A 30 -6.33 -4.19 11.39
CA ALA A 30 -6.47 -5.62 11.63
C ALA A 30 -5.30 -6.13 12.47
N PRO A 31 -5.41 -7.22 13.22
CA PRO A 31 -4.31 -7.70 14.07
C PRO A 31 -3.04 -8.06 13.25
N PRO A 32 -1.85 -8.12 13.90
CA PRO A 32 -0.66 -8.71 13.29
C PRO A 32 -0.95 -10.11 12.76
N GLY A 33 -0.37 -10.46 11.61
CA GLY A 33 -0.59 -11.79 10.99
C GLY A 33 -1.93 -11.95 10.27
N ALA A 34 -2.85 -10.97 10.32
CA ALA A 34 -4.13 -11.02 9.60
C ALA A 34 -4.00 -11.04 8.06
N GLY A 35 -2.81 -10.79 7.52
CA GLY A 35 -2.55 -10.83 6.09
C GLY A 35 -2.62 -9.49 5.36
N LYS A 36 -2.73 -8.36 6.08
CA LYS A 36 -2.80 -6.97 5.52
C LYS A 36 -1.79 -6.72 4.41
N THR A 37 -0.50 -6.75 4.73
CA THR A 37 0.65 -6.54 3.85
C THR A 37 0.62 -7.35 2.55
N THR A 38 -0.03 -8.51 2.55
CA THR A 38 0.00 -9.43 1.41
C THR A 38 -1.29 -9.53 0.64
N LEU A 39 -2.45 -9.49 1.28
CA LEU A 39 -3.72 -9.66 0.58
C LEU A 39 -4.31 -8.33 0.16
N VAL A 40 -4.08 -7.27 0.91
CA VAL A 40 -4.65 -5.95 0.59
C VAL A 40 -4.10 -5.42 -0.73
N PRO A 41 -2.79 -5.36 -1.01
CA PRO A 41 -2.31 -4.87 -2.31
C PRO A 41 -2.76 -5.77 -3.47
N LEU A 42 -2.79 -7.09 -3.27
CA LEU A 42 -3.24 -8.05 -4.28
C LEU A 42 -4.73 -7.87 -4.61
N ALA A 43 -5.55 -7.56 -3.62
CA ALA A 43 -6.96 -7.28 -3.82
C ALA A 43 -7.22 -6.01 -4.63
N LEU A 44 -6.21 -5.17 -4.88
CA LEU A 44 -6.33 -3.94 -5.65
C LEU A 44 -5.73 -4.03 -7.06
N LEU A 45 -5.17 -5.17 -7.46
CA LEU A 45 -4.54 -5.36 -8.78
C LEU A 45 -5.48 -5.05 -9.95
N ASP A 46 -6.74 -5.49 -9.84
CA ASP A 46 -7.75 -5.36 -10.89
C ASP A 46 -8.73 -4.21 -10.59
N ALA A 47 -8.37 -3.30 -9.68
CA ALA A 47 -9.24 -2.20 -9.31
C ALA A 47 -9.43 -1.23 -10.50
N PRO A 48 -10.67 -0.89 -10.91
CA PRO A 48 -10.90 -0.08 -12.12
C PRO A 48 -10.25 1.31 -12.08
N TRP A 49 -10.20 1.94 -10.91
CA TRP A 49 -9.58 3.26 -10.72
C TRP A 49 -8.06 3.24 -10.89
N ARG A 50 -7.42 2.06 -10.87
CA ARG A 50 -5.99 1.91 -11.11
C ARG A 50 -5.65 2.21 -12.57
N ALA A 51 -6.54 1.83 -13.50
CA ALA A 51 -6.20 1.67 -14.91
C ALA A 51 -4.86 0.91 -15.04
N ASP A 52 -3.85 1.52 -15.66
CA ASP A 52 -2.50 0.95 -15.78
C ASP A 52 -1.51 1.48 -14.72
N GLY A 53 -1.99 2.28 -13.77
CA GLY A 53 -1.16 2.87 -12.72
C GLY A 53 -0.58 1.83 -11.75
N ARG A 54 0.58 2.15 -11.17
CA ARG A 54 1.21 1.35 -10.13
C ARG A 54 0.60 1.59 -8.77
N ILE A 55 0.72 0.59 -7.90
CA ILE A 55 0.47 0.68 -6.46
C ILE A 55 1.83 0.65 -5.78
N ILE A 56 2.16 1.69 -5.02
CA ILE A 56 3.37 1.71 -4.20
C ILE A 56 2.98 1.36 -2.77
N MET A 57 3.63 0.35 -2.17
CA MET A 57 3.47 0.03 -0.75
C MET A 57 4.75 0.35 0.00
N ALA A 58 4.70 1.28 0.94
CA ALA A 58 5.81 1.59 1.82
C ALA A 58 5.81 0.65 3.03
N GLU A 59 6.97 0.07 3.30
CA GLU A 59 7.26 -0.81 4.45
C GLU A 59 8.44 -0.25 5.25
N PRO A 60 8.42 -0.27 6.59
CA PRO A 60 9.42 0.40 7.42
C PRO A 60 10.78 -0.31 7.38
N ARG A 61 10.78 -1.62 7.13
CA ARG A 61 11.98 -2.46 7.25
C ARG A 61 12.35 -3.10 5.94
N ARG A 62 13.63 -2.97 5.56
CA ARG A 62 14.20 -3.56 4.32
C ARG A 62 13.90 -5.06 4.16
N LEU A 63 14.06 -5.84 5.22
CA LEU A 63 13.77 -7.28 5.17
C LEU A 63 12.28 -7.54 4.97
N ALA A 64 11.41 -6.74 5.60
CA ALA A 64 9.96 -6.82 5.42
C ALA A 64 9.56 -6.45 3.99
N THR A 65 10.13 -5.39 3.40
CA THR A 65 9.92 -5.00 1.99
C THR A 65 10.14 -6.17 1.04
N ARG A 66 11.26 -6.89 1.19
CA ARG A 66 11.60 -8.05 0.34
C ARG A 66 10.65 -9.23 0.61
N ALA A 67 10.42 -9.53 1.89
CA ALA A 67 9.57 -10.64 2.30
C ALA A 67 8.11 -10.46 1.85
N ALA A 68 7.58 -9.23 1.95
CA ALA A 68 6.25 -8.86 1.50
C ALA A 68 6.08 -9.09 -0.01
N ALA A 69 6.99 -8.55 -0.82
CA ALA A 69 6.96 -8.73 -2.27
C ALA A 69 7.13 -10.20 -2.69
N ALA A 70 8.07 -10.92 -2.06
CA ALA A 70 8.27 -12.34 -2.33
C ALA A 70 7.03 -13.17 -1.97
N ARG A 71 6.40 -12.89 -0.82
CA ARG A 71 5.17 -13.58 -0.39
C ARG A 71 4.00 -13.26 -1.33
N MET A 72 3.80 -12.00 -1.70
CA MET A 72 2.77 -11.61 -2.65
C MET A 72 2.94 -12.26 -4.03
N ALA A 73 4.16 -12.28 -4.56
CA ALA A 73 4.46 -12.96 -5.82
C ALA A 73 4.15 -14.47 -5.73
N ALA A 74 4.58 -15.13 -4.64
CA ALA A 74 4.33 -16.55 -4.43
C ALA A 74 2.82 -16.88 -4.36
N LEU A 75 2.00 -16.01 -3.76
CA LEU A 75 0.54 -16.16 -3.75
C LEU A 75 -0.09 -16.12 -5.15
N LEU A 76 0.56 -15.44 -6.10
CA LEU A 76 0.18 -15.41 -7.51
C LEU A 76 0.80 -16.56 -8.33
N GLY A 77 1.66 -17.40 -7.72
CA GLY A 77 2.44 -18.41 -8.44
C GLY A 77 3.62 -17.83 -9.23
N GLU A 78 4.10 -16.65 -8.85
CA GLU A 78 5.19 -15.90 -9.51
C GLU A 78 6.40 -15.75 -8.60
N THR A 79 7.49 -15.22 -9.16
CA THR A 79 8.64 -14.70 -8.40
C THR A 79 8.61 -13.17 -8.39
N ALA A 80 9.18 -12.56 -7.34
CA ALA A 80 9.31 -11.11 -7.28
C ALA A 80 10.16 -10.58 -8.45
N GLY A 81 9.73 -9.48 -9.05
CA GLY A 81 10.30 -8.89 -10.28
C GLY A 81 9.33 -8.91 -11.48
N GLY A 82 8.25 -9.69 -11.41
CA GLY A 82 7.12 -9.65 -12.35
C GLY A 82 6.10 -8.57 -11.97
N ARG A 83 4.84 -8.98 -11.80
CA ARG A 83 3.73 -8.08 -11.39
C ARG A 83 3.92 -7.50 -10.00
N ILE A 84 4.59 -8.25 -9.14
CA ILE A 84 4.98 -7.81 -7.80
C ILE A 84 6.49 -7.59 -7.79
N GLY A 85 6.90 -6.40 -7.43
CA GLY A 85 8.30 -6.04 -7.32
C GLY A 85 8.63 -5.39 -6.00
N TYR A 86 9.92 -5.20 -5.74
CA TYR A 86 10.38 -4.42 -4.61
C TYR A 86 11.59 -3.58 -4.94
N ARG A 87 11.80 -2.54 -4.15
CA ARG A 87 12.99 -1.70 -4.21
C ARG A 87 13.41 -1.25 -2.82
N THR A 88 14.65 -1.57 -2.47
CA THR A 88 15.33 -1.02 -1.30
C THR A 88 16.51 -0.15 -1.76
N ARG A 89 17.25 0.42 -0.81
CA ARG A 89 18.51 1.12 -1.12
C ARG A 89 19.58 0.18 -1.68
N LEU A 90 19.57 -1.11 -1.32
CA LEU A 90 20.65 -2.05 -1.61
C LEU A 90 20.37 -2.91 -2.85
N ASP A 91 19.09 -3.20 -3.11
CA ASP A 91 18.68 -4.10 -4.16
C ASP A 91 17.26 -3.79 -4.64
N ALA A 92 16.93 -4.33 -5.81
CA ALA A 92 15.62 -4.20 -6.42
C ALA A 92 15.32 -5.42 -7.29
N ALA A 93 14.05 -5.79 -7.35
CA ALA A 93 13.50 -6.69 -8.34
C ALA A 93 12.20 -6.08 -8.85
N VAL A 94 12.28 -5.36 -9.97
CA VAL A 94 11.14 -4.73 -10.64
C VAL A 94 11.31 -4.86 -12.16
N SER A 95 10.20 -4.73 -12.89
CA SER A 95 10.17 -4.69 -14.35
C SER A 95 9.07 -3.74 -14.83
N ASP A 96 8.95 -3.56 -16.14
CA ASP A 96 7.84 -2.79 -16.74
C ASP A 96 6.47 -3.44 -16.46
N ALA A 97 6.44 -4.73 -16.13
CA ALA A 97 5.23 -5.43 -15.74
C ALA A 97 4.84 -5.23 -14.26
N THR A 98 5.69 -4.57 -13.45
CA THR A 98 5.43 -4.39 -12.02
C THR A 98 4.24 -3.47 -11.79
N VAL A 99 3.19 -4.02 -11.17
CA VAL A 99 1.97 -3.34 -10.75
C VAL A 99 2.06 -2.91 -9.28
N VAL A 100 2.51 -3.81 -8.40
CA VAL A 100 2.75 -3.49 -6.98
C VAL A 100 4.25 -3.39 -6.75
N GLU A 101 4.74 -2.20 -6.40
CA GLU A 101 6.13 -1.97 -6.00
C GLU A 101 6.20 -1.76 -4.49
N VAL A 102 6.78 -2.72 -3.77
CA VAL A 102 7.03 -2.58 -2.34
C VAL A 102 8.34 -1.83 -2.13
N VAL A 103 8.32 -0.73 -1.41
CA VAL A 103 9.48 0.13 -1.18
C VAL A 103 9.71 0.36 0.31
N THR A 104 10.92 0.73 0.68
CA THR A 104 11.15 1.27 2.02
C THR A 104 10.59 2.69 2.12
N GLU A 105 10.09 3.09 3.29
CA GLU A 105 9.54 4.45 3.54
C GLU A 105 10.49 5.57 3.09
N GLY A 106 11.77 5.51 3.49
CA GLY A 106 12.76 6.51 3.08
C GLY A 106 12.99 6.58 1.56
N LEU A 107 12.71 5.50 0.82
CA LEU A 107 12.78 5.53 -0.64
C LEU A 107 11.56 6.22 -1.25
N LEU A 108 10.36 5.99 -0.68
CA LEU A 108 9.15 6.70 -1.07
C LEU A 108 9.30 8.20 -0.85
N VAL A 109 9.78 8.63 0.31
CA VAL A 109 10.05 10.06 0.60
C VAL A 109 11.00 10.67 -0.43
N ARG A 110 12.11 9.99 -0.76
CA ARG A 110 13.06 10.48 -1.77
C ARG A 110 12.44 10.56 -3.16
N ARG A 111 11.55 9.61 -3.50
CA ARG A 111 10.81 9.63 -4.77
C ARG A 111 9.87 10.83 -4.82
N LEU A 112 9.08 11.07 -3.77
CA LEU A 112 8.16 12.22 -3.69
C LEU A 112 8.87 13.57 -3.75
N ILE A 113 10.09 13.67 -3.22
CA ILE A 113 10.90 14.89 -3.33
C ILE A 113 11.42 15.10 -4.76
N ALA A 114 11.87 14.02 -5.41
CA ALA A 114 12.46 14.10 -6.75
C ALA A 114 11.40 14.21 -7.86
N ASP A 115 10.25 13.57 -7.67
CA ASP A 115 9.09 13.56 -8.56
C ASP A 115 7.83 13.85 -7.72
N PRO A 116 7.50 15.14 -7.51
CA PRO A 116 6.34 15.54 -6.74
C PRO A 116 5.00 15.19 -7.40
N GLY A 117 4.99 14.88 -8.71
CA GLY A 117 3.78 14.52 -9.45
C GLY A 117 3.37 13.06 -9.25
N LEU A 118 4.36 12.19 -8.96
CA LEU A 118 4.19 10.75 -8.78
C LEU A 118 3.39 10.13 -9.94
N ASP A 119 3.76 10.51 -11.17
CA ASP A 119 3.04 10.13 -12.37
C ASP A 119 3.06 8.62 -12.61
N GLY A 120 1.94 8.09 -13.12
CA GLY A 120 1.77 6.65 -13.33
C GLY A 120 1.58 5.83 -12.04
N VAL A 121 1.41 6.47 -10.89
CA VAL A 121 0.98 5.82 -9.64
C VAL A 121 -0.50 6.13 -9.41
N ALA A 122 -1.27 5.08 -9.12
CA ALA A 122 -2.70 5.17 -8.83
C ALA A 122 -3.01 5.08 -7.33
N ALA A 123 -2.16 4.41 -6.56
CA ALA A 123 -2.32 4.32 -5.11
C ALA A 123 -0.98 4.29 -4.36
N VAL A 124 -1.01 4.86 -3.16
CA VAL A 124 0.05 4.70 -2.16
C VAL A 124 -0.54 4.03 -0.92
N ILE A 125 0.12 2.95 -0.49
CA ILE A 125 -0.18 2.21 0.72
C ILE A 125 0.95 2.48 1.71
N LEU A 126 0.62 2.94 2.92
CA LEU A 126 1.56 3.04 4.03
C LEU A 126 1.28 1.89 4.99
N ASP A 127 2.16 0.89 5.02
CA ASP A 127 2.02 -0.25 5.92
C ASP A 127 2.61 0.04 7.30
N GLU A 128 2.17 -0.72 8.30
CA GLU A 128 2.67 -0.67 9.67
C GLU A 128 2.69 0.75 10.27
N ILE A 129 1.70 1.60 9.95
CA ILE A 129 1.66 3.03 10.30
C ILE A 129 1.70 3.31 11.81
N HIS A 130 1.44 2.29 12.61
CA HIS A 130 1.56 2.32 14.07
C HIS A 130 3.01 2.39 14.58
N GLU A 131 4.01 2.10 13.75
CA GLU A 131 5.43 2.32 14.11
C GLU A 131 5.78 3.82 14.17
N ARG A 132 4.94 4.70 13.58
CA ARG A 132 5.07 6.17 13.61
C ARG A 132 6.49 6.68 13.35
N SER A 133 7.12 6.16 12.29
CA SER A 133 8.42 6.65 11.85
C SER A 133 8.30 8.05 11.24
N LEU A 134 9.38 8.83 11.32
CA LEU A 134 9.42 10.16 10.70
C LEU A 134 9.22 10.05 9.18
N GLU A 135 9.79 9.01 8.56
CA GLU A 135 9.69 8.75 7.14
C GLU A 135 8.24 8.43 6.72
N SER A 136 7.51 7.64 7.50
CA SER A 136 6.08 7.37 7.24
C SER A 136 5.24 8.62 7.32
N ASP A 137 5.42 9.40 8.39
CA ASP A 137 4.68 10.65 8.61
C ASP A 137 4.97 11.68 7.50
N LEU A 138 6.22 11.79 7.06
CA LEU A 138 6.62 12.64 5.92
C LEU A 138 6.02 12.16 4.60
N ALA A 139 6.06 10.85 4.34
CA ALA A 139 5.46 10.27 3.15
C ALA A 139 3.95 10.54 3.11
N LEU A 140 3.25 10.36 4.24
CA LEU A 140 1.83 10.66 4.36
C LEU A 140 1.55 12.14 4.09
N ALA A 141 2.31 13.04 4.70
CA ALA A 141 2.13 14.48 4.51
C ALA A 141 2.30 14.91 3.05
N PHE A 142 3.32 14.39 2.36
CA PHE A 142 3.53 14.65 0.94
C PHE A 142 2.43 14.05 0.07
N CYS A 143 2.01 12.81 0.33
CA CYS A 143 0.91 12.19 -0.39
C CYS A 143 -0.42 12.96 -0.23
N LEU A 144 -0.75 13.40 0.98
CA LEU A 144 -1.95 14.22 1.23
C LEU A 144 -1.87 15.58 0.53
N HIS A 145 -0.69 16.21 0.54
CA HIS A 145 -0.48 17.46 -0.18
C HIS A 145 -0.65 17.27 -1.70
N LEU A 146 -0.03 16.23 -2.26
CA LEU A 146 -0.13 15.85 -3.66
C LEU A 146 -1.60 15.60 -4.05
N GLN A 147 -2.31 14.79 -3.27
CA GLN A 147 -3.72 14.48 -3.51
C GLN A 147 -4.57 15.75 -3.54
N ARG A 148 -4.36 16.68 -2.61
CA ARG A 148 -5.14 17.93 -2.52
C ARG A 148 -4.86 18.90 -3.67
N ILE A 149 -3.63 18.98 -4.15
CA ILE A 149 -3.20 20.06 -5.05
C ILE A 149 -3.17 19.64 -6.52
N LEU A 150 -2.79 18.40 -6.81
CA LEU A 150 -2.47 17.98 -8.17
C LEU A 150 -3.09 16.65 -8.59
N ARG A 151 -3.25 15.69 -7.67
CA ARG A 151 -3.71 14.33 -7.98
C ARG A 151 -4.91 13.90 -7.12
N PRO A 152 -6.08 14.56 -7.21
CA PRO A 152 -7.25 14.22 -6.38
C PRO A 152 -7.76 12.79 -6.59
N GLU A 153 -7.37 12.14 -7.68
CA GLU A 153 -7.68 10.75 -7.99
C GLU A 153 -6.69 9.74 -7.38
N LEU A 154 -5.54 10.18 -6.84
CA LEU A 154 -4.61 9.27 -6.15
C LEU A 154 -5.30 8.64 -4.94
N ARG A 155 -5.28 7.31 -4.82
CA ARG A 155 -5.83 6.63 -3.64
C ARG A 155 -4.78 6.52 -2.54
N LEU A 156 -5.17 6.88 -1.32
CA LEU A 156 -4.32 6.73 -0.14
C LEU A 156 -4.91 5.71 0.82
N LEU A 157 -4.07 4.77 1.23
CA LEU A 157 -4.41 3.71 2.17
C LEU A 157 -3.34 3.63 3.26
N ALA A 158 -3.76 3.66 4.52
CA ALA A 158 -2.89 3.31 5.64
C ALA A 158 -3.30 1.96 6.23
N MET A 159 -2.34 1.14 6.62
CA MET A 159 -2.58 -0.15 7.28
C MET A 159 -1.96 -0.13 8.68
N SER A 160 -2.72 -0.57 9.67
CA SER A 160 -2.30 -0.61 11.06
C SER A 160 -2.58 -1.95 11.70
N ALA A 161 -1.67 -2.41 12.56
CA ALA A 161 -1.88 -3.55 13.43
C ALA A 161 -2.69 -3.21 14.69
N THR A 162 -2.87 -1.92 14.99
CA THR A 162 -3.45 -1.42 16.23
C THR A 162 -4.53 -0.37 15.96
N ALA A 163 -5.50 -0.27 16.87
CA ALA A 163 -6.53 0.78 16.84
C ALA A 163 -5.94 2.21 16.96
N ASP A 164 -4.71 2.35 17.47
CA ASP A 164 -4.01 3.63 17.50
C ASP A 164 -3.86 4.23 16.09
N GLY A 165 -3.54 3.38 15.10
CA GLY A 165 -3.42 3.80 13.71
C GLY A 165 -4.70 4.40 13.11
N ALA A 166 -5.88 4.08 13.68
CA ALA A 166 -7.15 4.70 13.26
C ALA A 166 -7.19 6.21 13.53
N ARG A 167 -6.33 6.74 14.42
CA ARG A 167 -6.23 8.17 14.69
C ARG A 167 -5.76 9.00 13.49
N LEU A 168 -5.23 8.36 12.45
CA LEU A 168 -4.88 9.02 11.19
C LEU A 168 -6.07 9.23 10.25
N ALA A 169 -7.21 8.57 10.50
CA ALA A 169 -8.37 8.68 9.63
C ALA A 169 -8.87 10.14 9.46
N PRO A 170 -8.97 10.99 10.50
CA PRO A 170 -9.34 12.39 10.33
C PRO A 170 -8.33 13.18 9.49
N LEU A 171 -7.02 12.94 9.65
CA LEU A 171 -5.97 13.60 8.87
C LEU A 171 -6.10 13.26 7.38
N MET A 172 -6.43 12.00 7.08
CA MET A 172 -6.58 11.48 5.73
C MET A 172 -7.98 11.73 5.13
N SER A 173 -8.93 12.24 5.92
CA SER A 173 -10.37 12.20 5.58
C SER A 173 -10.80 10.79 5.13
N ALA A 174 -10.30 9.76 5.82
CA ALA A 174 -10.40 8.37 5.43
C ALA A 174 -11.51 7.62 6.18
N THR A 175 -12.09 6.62 5.53
CA THR A 175 -12.97 5.64 6.18
C THR A 175 -12.14 4.57 6.86
N ILE A 176 -12.45 4.26 8.12
CA ILE A 176 -11.82 3.14 8.85
C ILE A 176 -12.51 1.85 8.43
N VAL A 177 -11.72 0.84 8.08
CA VAL A 177 -12.17 -0.52 7.75
C VAL A 177 -11.49 -1.49 8.71
N GLU A 178 -12.27 -2.16 9.55
CA GLU A 178 -11.75 -3.02 10.62
C GLU A 178 -11.99 -4.50 10.30
N SER A 179 -10.98 -5.33 10.55
CA SER A 179 -11.14 -6.79 10.64
C SER A 179 -11.48 -7.17 12.06
N ALA A 180 -12.42 -8.10 12.23
CA ALA A 180 -12.66 -8.77 13.51
C ALA A 180 -11.42 -9.56 13.98
#